data_AF-A0A5C6NQK4-F1
#
_entry.id   AF-A0A5C6NQK4-F1
#
_cell.length_a   1.000
_cell.length_b   1.000
_cell.length_c   1.000
_cell.angle_alpha   90.00
_cell.angle_beta   90.00
_cell.angle_gamma   90.00
#
_symmetry.space_group_name_H-M   'P 1'
#
loop_
_entity.id
_entity.type
_entity.pdbx_description
1 polymer ?
#
loop_
_entity_poly.entity_id
_entity_poly.type
_entity_poly.pdbx_seq_one_letter_code
_entity_poly.pdbx_strand_id
1 'polypeptide(L)'
;MKITMKKYCKKDYAVQVHVLKGDKAGEWWKFTVNIISVYKQGEHRIRRGDQLLWVRAKDVACKCPKIKPGRKYLLLGTDDDSPGNSGVVADKGSLLIPWKDLWGRRLRKFQQRDKRGKC
;
A
#
# COMPACT_ATOMS: atom_id res chain seq x y z
N MET A 1 0.03 7.72 -14.57
CA MET A 1 -0.14 8.46 -13.29
C MET A 1 1.23 8.69 -12.63
N LYS A 2 1.49 9.89 -12.11
CA LYS A 2 2.75 10.29 -11.46
C LYS A 2 2.48 10.57 -9.98
N ILE A 3 3.29 10.02 -9.07
CA ILE A 3 3.19 10.32 -7.64
C ILE A 3 3.81 11.69 -7.33
N THR A 4 3.10 12.53 -6.59
CA THR A 4 3.55 13.89 -6.21
C THR A 4 3.70 13.99 -4.71
N MET A 5 4.45 14.99 -4.24
CA MET A 5 4.61 15.28 -2.81
C MET A 5 3.26 15.50 -2.13
N LYS A 6 2.39 16.32 -2.74
CA LYS A 6 1.02 16.57 -2.24
C LYS A 6 0.19 15.29 -2.08
N LYS A 7 0.31 14.32 -3.02
CA LYS A 7 -0.40 13.03 -2.90
C LYS A 7 0.19 12.14 -1.81
N TYR A 8 1.51 12.15 -1.66
CA TYR A 8 2.22 11.42 -0.62
C TYR A 8 1.88 11.95 0.78
N CYS A 9 1.83 13.27 0.98
CA CYS A 9 1.57 13.87 2.29
C CYS A 9 0.13 13.65 2.78
N LYS A 10 -0.85 13.54 1.87
CA LYS A 10 -2.26 13.24 2.18
C LYS A 10 -2.54 11.80 2.65
N LYS A 11 -1.51 10.97 2.77
CA LYS A 11 -1.63 9.54 3.10
C LYS A 11 -0.80 9.28 4.34
N ASP A 12 -1.26 8.37 5.19
CA ASP A 12 -0.60 8.11 6.49
C ASP A 12 0.59 7.19 6.29
N TYR A 13 0.45 6.20 5.42
CA TYR A 13 1.54 5.30 5.06
C TYR A 13 1.77 5.17 3.55
N ALA A 14 3.00 4.81 3.20
CA ALA A 14 3.46 4.62 1.83
C ALA A 14 4.49 3.49 1.78
N VAL A 15 4.14 2.39 1.13
CA VAL A 15 4.97 1.17 1.12
C VAL A 15 5.06 0.57 -0.28
N GLN A 16 6.22 -0.01 -0.60
CA GLN A 16 6.39 -0.85 -1.78
C GLN A 16 6.12 -2.30 -1.38
N VAL A 17 5.19 -2.92 -2.09
CA VAL A 17 4.75 -4.29 -1.84
C VAL A 17 4.97 -5.16 -3.06
N HIS A 18 5.32 -6.42 -2.85
CA HIS A 18 5.32 -7.47 -3.87
C HIS A 18 4.21 -8.47 -3.55
N VAL A 19 3.24 -8.61 -4.45
CA VAL A 19 2.12 -9.53 -4.24
C VAL A 19 2.59 -10.94 -4.55
N LEU A 20 2.56 -11.83 -3.56
CA LEU A 20 3.03 -13.21 -3.70
C LEU A 20 1.89 -14.11 -4.19
N LYS A 21 0.78 -14.13 -3.45
CA LYS A 21 -0.42 -14.91 -3.77
C LYS A 21 -1.68 -14.22 -3.28
N GLY A 22 -2.83 -14.63 -3.80
CA GLY A 22 -4.13 -14.12 -3.40
C GLY A 22 -5.16 -15.24 -3.37
N ASP A 23 -5.88 -15.33 -2.25
CA ASP A 23 -6.91 -16.34 -2.00
C ASP A 23 -8.23 -15.63 -1.68
N LYS A 24 -9.35 -16.11 -2.26
CA LYS A 24 -10.68 -15.59 -1.94
C LYS A 24 -11.15 -16.17 -0.60
N ALA A 25 -11.60 -15.30 0.31
CA ALA A 25 -12.08 -15.63 1.64
C ALA A 25 -13.45 -14.98 1.87
N GLY A 26 -14.51 -15.60 1.33
CA GLY A 26 -15.88 -15.07 1.40
C GLY A 26 -16.03 -13.74 0.66
N GLU A 27 -16.45 -12.69 1.37
CA GLU A 27 -16.58 -11.32 0.85
C GLU A 27 -15.25 -10.56 0.75
N TRP A 28 -14.15 -11.20 1.16
CA TRP A 28 -12.81 -10.64 1.14
C TRP A 28 -11.88 -11.43 0.24
N TRP A 29 -10.82 -10.77 -0.19
CA TRP A 29 -9.61 -11.40 -0.71
C TRP A 29 -8.48 -11.18 0.28
N LYS A 30 -7.72 -12.25 0.50
CA LYS A 30 -6.51 -12.26 1.31
C LYS A 30 -5.32 -12.38 0.38
N PHE A 31 -4.56 -11.30 0.24
CA PHE A 31 -3.29 -11.33 -0.48
C PHE A 31 -2.14 -11.49 0.51
N THR A 32 -1.25 -12.44 0.25
CA THR A 32 0.06 -12.46 0.90
C THR A 32 0.97 -11.51 0.13
N VAL A 33 1.48 -10.49 0.81
CA VAL A 33 2.35 -9.48 0.21
C VAL A 33 3.67 -9.40 0.97
N ASN A 34 4.78 -9.26 0.26
CA ASN A 34 6.07 -8.93 0.86
C ASN A 34 6.27 -7.41 0.85
N ILE A 35 6.44 -6.81 2.02
CA ILE A 35 6.77 -5.39 2.15
C ILE A 35 8.28 -5.22 1.95
N ILE A 36 8.64 -4.71 0.77
CA ILE A 36 10.03 -4.50 0.35
C ILE A 36 10.61 -3.25 1.02
N SER A 37 9.83 -2.16 1.03
CA SER A 37 10.31 -0.87 1.51
C SER A 37 9.18 -0.03 2.08
N VAL A 38 9.47 0.60 3.22
CA VAL A 38 8.59 1.58 3.86
C VAL A 38 9.16 2.97 3.58
N TYR A 39 8.33 3.84 3.00
CA TYR A 39 8.65 5.23 2.67
C TYR A 39 7.96 6.21 3.62
N LYS A 40 6.73 5.92 4.05
CA LYS A 40 6.02 6.65 5.09
C LYS A 40 5.43 5.67 6.11
N GLN A 41 5.52 6.05 7.37
CA GLN A 41 4.99 5.31 8.52
C GLN A 41 3.79 6.08 9.06
N GLY A 42 2.64 5.41 9.18
CA GLY A 42 1.48 5.93 9.90
C GLY A 42 1.57 5.64 11.40
N GLU A 43 0.45 5.78 12.10
CA GLU A 43 0.33 5.43 13.53
C GLU A 43 0.57 3.93 13.72
N HIS A 44 0.05 3.11 12.80
CA HIS A 44 0.29 1.67 12.82
C HIS A 44 1.66 1.31 12.24
N ARG A 45 2.44 0.57 13.03
CA ARG A 45 3.81 0.18 12.65
C ARG A 45 3.84 -0.96 11.63
N ILE A 46 3.77 -0.61 10.35
CA ILE A 46 4.08 -1.49 9.21
C ILE A 46 5.56 -1.91 9.21
N ARG A 47 5.83 -3.22 9.09
CA ARG A 47 7.18 -3.80 9.05
C ARG A 47 7.49 -4.38 7.67
N ARG A 48 8.78 -4.50 7.35
CA ARG A 48 9.22 -5.25 6.16
C ARG A 48 8.99 -6.74 6.36
N GLY A 49 8.88 -7.47 5.25
CA GLY A 49 8.61 -8.90 5.24
C GLY A 49 7.17 -9.22 4.84
N ASP A 50 6.78 -10.47 5.02
CA ASP A 50 5.48 -10.97 4.58
C ASP A 50 4.36 -10.51 5.51
N GLN A 51 3.30 -9.97 4.91
CA GLN A 51 2.12 -9.48 5.59
C GLN A 51 0.87 -9.82 4.79
N LEU A 52 -0.28 -9.71 5.45
CA LEU A 52 -1.57 -9.88 4.82
C LEU A 52 -2.11 -8.53 4.36
N LEU A 53 -2.55 -8.49 3.11
CA LEU A 53 -3.29 -7.39 2.52
C LEU A 53 -4.73 -7.85 2.25
N TRP A 54 -5.69 -7.21 2.92
CA TRP A 54 -7.11 -7.50 2.75
C TRP A 54 -7.72 -6.54 1.75
N VAL A 55 -8.50 -7.08 0.81
CA VAL A 55 -9.20 -6.30 -0.22
C VAL A 55 -10.62 -6.83 -0.32
N ARG A 56 -11.64 -5.99 -0.41
CA ARG A 56 -13.02 -6.48 -0.56
C ARG A 56 -13.19 -7.17 -1.91
N ALA A 57 -13.94 -8.27 -1.94
CA ALA A 57 -14.14 -9.05 -3.17
C ALA A 57 -14.81 -8.25 -4.29
N LYS A 58 -15.71 -7.32 -3.94
CA LYS A 58 -16.31 -6.38 -4.90
C LYS A 58 -15.29 -5.48 -5.60
N ASP A 59 -14.22 -5.08 -4.90
CA ASP A 59 -13.18 -4.18 -5.41
C ASP A 59 -12.19 -4.94 -6.32
N VAL A 60 -11.94 -6.21 -6.01
CA VAL A 60 -11.20 -7.12 -6.91
C VAL A 60 -12.01 -7.41 -8.17
N ALA A 61 -13.31 -7.67 -8.03
CA ALA A 61 -14.20 -7.97 -9.17
C ALA A 61 -14.33 -6.79 -10.14
N CYS A 62 -14.41 -5.55 -9.64
CA CYS A 62 -14.42 -4.36 -10.49
C CYS A 62 -13.04 -4.01 -11.09
N LYS A 63 -11.99 -4.80 -10.77
CA LYS A 63 -10.60 -4.59 -11.17
C LYS A 63 -10.05 -3.24 -10.68
N CYS A 64 -10.55 -2.73 -9.56
CA CYS A 64 -10.15 -1.45 -8.97
C CYS A 64 -9.78 -1.67 -7.50
N PRO A 65 -8.55 -2.12 -7.19
CA PRO A 65 -7.36 -2.10 -8.04
C PRO A 65 -7.09 -3.39 -8.84
N LYS A 66 -6.38 -3.28 -9.98
CA LYS A 66 -5.84 -4.41 -10.77
C LYS A 66 -4.66 -5.10 -10.05
N ILE A 67 -4.95 -5.69 -8.89
CA ILE A 67 -3.98 -6.48 -8.14
C ILE A 67 -3.73 -7.82 -8.84
N LYS A 68 -2.47 -8.19 -8.98
CA LYS A 68 -2.03 -9.44 -9.61
C LYS A 68 -0.86 -10.02 -8.83
N PRO A 69 -0.84 -11.34 -8.54
CA PRO A 69 0.34 -12.03 -8.04
C PRO A 69 1.57 -11.84 -8.95
N GLY A 70 2.76 -11.92 -8.36
CA GLY A 70 4.05 -11.74 -9.03
C GLY A 70 4.37 -10.30 -9.45
N ARG A 71 3.57 -9.32 -9.03
CA ARG A 71 3.76 -7.90 -9.38
C ARG A 71 4.02 -7.02 -8.17
N LYS A 72 4.85 -6.00 -8.39
CA LYS A 72 5.19 -4.98 -7.40
C LYS A 72 4.27 -3.77 -7.54
N TYR A 73 3.89 -3.20 -6.41
CA TYR A 73 3.01 -2.04 -6.33
C TYR A 73 3.52 -1.05 -5.29
N LEU A 74 3.20 0.22 -5.50
CA LEU A 74 3.18 1.24 -4.45
C LEU A 74 1.78 1.21 -3.82
N LEU A 75 1.71 0.89 -2.54
CA LEU A 75 0.51 0.98 -1.72
C LEU A 75 0.59 2.25 -0.87
N LEU A 76 -0.44 3.09 -1.00
CA LEU A 76 -0.65 4.28 -0.19
C LEU A 76 -2.00 4.14 0.48
N GLY A 77 -2.10 4.33 1.79
CA GLY A 77 -3.37 4.27 2.49
C GLY A 77 -3.45 5.30 3.59
N THR A 78 -4.62 5.33 4.21
CA THR A 78 -4.91 6.05 5.45
C THR A 78 -5.11 5.03 6.56
N ASP A 79 -4.90 5.40 7.81
CA ASP A 79 -5.00 4.48 8.96
C ASP A 79 -6.47 4.20 9.38
N ASP A 80 -7.45 4.44 8.49
CA ASP A 80 -8.87 4.16 8.77
C ASP A 80 -9.15 2.65 8.87
N ASP A 81 -9.65 2.25 10.05
CA ASP A 81 -10.29 0.97 10.39
C ASP A 81 -9.68 -0.28 9.75
N SER A 82 -8.49 -0.66 10.23
CA SER A 82 -8.06 -2.06 10.17
C SER A 82 -8.98 -2.86 11.12
N PRO A 83 -9.85 -3.75 10.63
CA PRO A 83 -10.84 -4.41 11.47
C PRO A 83 -10.16 -5.48 12.32
N GLY A 84 -9.55 -5.11 13.45
CA GLY A 84 -9.02 -5.98 14.52
C GLY A 84 -8.02 -7.09 14.12
N ASN A 85 -7.76 -7.26 12.82
CA ASN A 85 -7.01 -8.34 12.22
C ASN A 85 -5.69 -7.77 11.75
N SER A 86 -4.59 -8.33 12.24
CA SER A 86 -3.22 -8.00 11.88
C SER A 86 -3.01 -8.04 10.37
N GLY A 87 -3.07 -6.87 9.71
CA GLY A 87 -2.89 -6.74 8.26
C GLY A 87 -3.14 -5.32 7.76
N VAL A 88 -2.67 -5.04 6.55
CA VAL A 88 -2.96 -3.77 5.86
C VAL A 88 -4.27 -3.96 5.08
N VAL A 89 -5.17 -2.98 5.11
CA VAL A 89 -6.41 -3.01 4.34
C VAL A 89 -6.27 -2.09 3.13
N ALA A 90 -6.56 -2.58 1.93
CA ALA A 90 -6.77 -1.72 0.78
C ALA A 90 -8.25 -1.40 0.66
N ASP A 91 -8.63 -0.23 1.15
CA ASP A 91 -9.98 0.32 1.14
C ASP A 91 -10.16 1.37 0.02
N LYS A 92 -11.27 2.11 0.02
CA LYS A 92 -11.53 3.19 -0.96
C LYS A 92 -10.54 4.35 -0.83
N GLY A 93 -9.98 4.58 0.36
CA GLY A 93 -8.90 5.53 0.61
C GLY A 93 -7.54 5.06 0.08
N SER A 94 -7.38 3.75 -0.16
CA SER A 94 -6.12 3.16 -0.54
C SER A 94 -5.86 3.19 -2.05
N LEU A 95 -4.65 3.57 -2.43
CA LEU A 95 -4.17 3.59 -3.82
C LEU A 95 -3.13 2.50 -4.00
N LEU A 96 -3.46 1.47 -4.78
CA LEU A 96 -2.52 0.45 -5.23
C LEU A 96 -2.10 0.73 -6.68
N ILE A 97 -0.87 1.22 -6.85
CA ILE A 97 -0.39 1.67 -8.15
C ILE A 97 0.77 0.78 -8.61
N PRO A 98 0.78 0.25 -9.85
CA PRO A 98 1.89 -0.56 -10.35
C PRO A 98 3.23 0.16 -10.15
N TRP A 99 4.20 -0.57 -9.59
CA TRP A 99 5.51 -0.02 -9.27
C TRP A 99 6.24 0.45 -10.53
N LYS A 100 6.99 1.54 -10.39
CA LYS A 100 7.94 2.04 -11.39
C LYS A 100 9.27 2.30 -10.70
N ASP A 101 10.38 1.82 -11.25
CA ASP A 101 11.68 1.90 -10.57
C ASP A 101 12.14 3.33 -10.27
N LEU A 102 11.75 4.29 -11.11
CA LEU A 102 11.97 5.72 -10.87
C LEU A 102 11.32 6.23 -9.58
N TRP A 103 10.30 5.55 -9.04
CA TRP A 103 9.61 5.97 -7.82
C TRP A 103 10.42 5.72 -6.57
N GLY A 104 11.30 4.71 -6.53
CA GLY A 104 12.14 4.46 -5.36
C GLY A 104 12.95 5.70 -4.97
N ARG A 105 13.69 6.28 -5.93
CA ARG A 105 14.47 7.51 -5.70
C ARG A 105 13.58 8.70 -5.34
N ARG A 106 12.42 8.84 -6.01
CA ARG A 106 11.48 9.95 -5.79
C ARG A 106 10.84 9.90 -4.40
N LEU A 107 10.39 8.73 -3.96
CA LEU A 107 9.77 8.52 -2.65
C LEU A 107 10.79 8.70 -1.52
N ARG A 108 12.05 8.33 -1.72
CA ARG A 108 13.13 8.66 -0.74
C ARG A 108 13.30 10.17 -0.56
N LYS A 109 13.23 10.96 -1.63
CA LYS A 109 13.23 12.43 -1.53
C LYS A 109 12.00 12.97 -0.79
N PHE A 110 10.83 12.37 -1.00
CA PHE A 110 9.61 12.74 -0.28
C PHE A 110 9.73 12.43 1.21
N GLN A 111 10.16 11.21 1.55
CA GLN A 111 10.43 10.78 2.92
C GLN A 111 11.40 11.72 3.66
N GLN A 112 12.48 12.15 3.00
CA GLN A 112 13.43 13.10 3.60
C GLN A 112 12.80 14.47 3.89
N ARG A 113 11.91 14.95 3.02
CA ARG A 113 11.21 16.23 3.21
C ARG A 113 10.14 16.13 4.30
N ASP A 114 9.41 15.03 4.32
CA ASP A 114 8.40 14.69 5.33
C ASP A 114 9.01 14.66 6.74
N LYS A 115 10.14 13.97 6.92
CA LYS A 115 10.93 13.97 8.16
C LYS A 115 11.42 15.36 8.61
N ARG A 116 11.38 16.37 7.74
CA ARG A 116 11.72 17.77 8.06
C ARG A 116 10.47 18.64 8.26
N GLY A 117 9.29 18.04 8.44
CA GLY A 117 8.01 18.75 8.60
C GLY A 117 7.57 19.49 7.34
N LYS A 118 7.93 19.00 6.14
CA LYS A 118 7.54 19.60 4.85
C LYS A 118 6.48 18.79 4.10
N CYS A 119 5.74 17.99 4.85
CA CYS A 119 4.33 17.73 4.61
C CYS A 119 3.55 18.76 5.46
#